data_AF-A0A5F1Y992-F1
#
_entry.id   AF-A0A5F1Y992-F1
#
_cell.length_a   1.000
_cell.length_b   1.000
_cell.length_c   1.000
_cell.angle_alpha   90.00
_cell.angle_beta   90.00
_cell.angle_gamma   90.00
#
_symmetry.space_group_name_H-M   'P 1'
#
loop_
_entity.id
_entity.type
_entity.pdbx_description
1 polymer ?
#
loop_
_entity_poly.entity_id
_entity_poly.type
_entity_poly.pdbx_seq_one_letter_code
_entity_poly.pdbx_strand_id
1 'polypeptide(L)'
;MYSKVIYFITIFLFFSLGLHSVSYEEAYSMEKEDPIFSIPLYEELLKTSQKADVRKTAASRLFFLYEKYRKYIPAILIMSRSGKITDKKGRYPAIVSELAGGLGVGPSALVSVISGCGRTIPDPDQFLRESLSAVAVPSSDSANADITDVSDNSSKKEPESDIPYLFRILSKKENAPLYKACYAVKIKTGDYDGWEKIHAFGEANKILSPETSLALRISFTLHSGRGSAYKRIYSGGKLKSLSEEGKSDLLYLYGKFLRNLGKFDSAARYFWMSGSYFSQERAKVETAKTLLVSGRKQEACSHLSKGFSAGDESEELLQRICFKNFENERPSSDLLKAVRILNSDSSDPVYEYVLGKGSAAKTEESDQEDSADSDSRYAKLIDESLFAGEKNPTPFWDLRKKEGKGTFFFGSAPAFLCKQSRSVLFKRGLIQPQNCVPFPGFSSESILETSLFGTDQDELIFIFSNASYNQVSTRIVWEQDGKQETFQLSSLVFRKSLHRFFAEGTSQDGKYRFYSIDLKSFSAEIPEP
;
A
#
# COMPACT_ATOMS: atom_id res chain seq x y z
N MET A 1 -32.29 40.77 10.40
CA MET A 1 -31.42 40.19 9.35
C MET A 1 -30.36 39.22 9.89
N TYR A 2 -29.79 39.42 11.09
CA TYR A 2 -28.77 38.52 11.67
C TYR A 2 -29.23 37.07 11.93
N SER A 3 -30.49 36.84 12.32
CA SER A 3 -30.99 35.49 12.62
C SER A 3 -31.01 34.54 11.40
N LYS A 4 -31.28 35.07 10.19
CA LYS A 4 -31.24 34.25 8.95
C LYS A 4 -29.81 33.88 8.54
N VAL A 5 -28.86 34.79 8.75
CA VAL A 5 -27.43 34.55 8.42
C VAL A 5 -26.82 33.51 9.36
N ILE A 6 -27.14 33.56 10.65
CA ILE A 6 -26.71 32.55 11.62
C ILE A 6 -27.29 31.18 11.26
N TYR A 7 -28.57 31.11 10.85
CA TYR A 7 -29.20 29.85 10.45
C TYR A 7 -28.52 29.22 9.22
N PHE A 8 -28.17 30.02 8.21
CA PHE A 8 -27.41 29.57 7.05
C PHE A 8 -25.99 29.12 7.42
N ILE A 9 -25.31 29.84 8.32
CA ILE A 9 -23.97 29.46 8.81
C ILE A 9 -24.05 28.15 9.62
N THR A 10 -25.08 27.95 10.44
CA THR A 10 -25.27 26.69 11.19
C THR A 10 -25.63 25.53 10.29
N ILE A 11 -26.46 25.73 9.25
CA ILE A 11 -26.75 24.68 8.26
C ILE A 11 -25.47 24.36 7.48
N PHE A 12 -24.73 25.37 7.04
CA PHE A 12 -23.47 25.19 6.33
C PHE A 12 -22.42 24.50 7.21
N LEU A 13 -22.35 24.84 8.50
CA LEU A 13 -21.50 24.16 9.49
C LEU A 13 -21.94 22.72 9.74
N PHE A 14 -23.24 22.43 9.86
CA PHE A 14 -23.76 21.07 9.96
C PHE A 14 -23.55 20.25 8.68
N PHE A 15 -23.48 20.91 7.52
CA PHE A 15 -23.19 20.26 6.25
C PHE A 15 -21.67 20.02 6.07
N SER A 16 -20.84 20.92 6.58
CA SER A 16 -19.37 20.81 6.53
C SER A 16 -18.79 19.90 7.62
N LEU A 17 -19.42 19.87 8.81
CA LEU A 17 -19.17 18.89 9.85
C LEU A 17 -20.08 17.71 9.53
N GLY A 18 -19.63 16.75 8.74
CA GLY A 18 -20.41 15.58 8.30
C GLY A 18 -20.85 14.64 9.43
N LEU A 19 -21.54 15.16 10.45
CA LEU A 19 -22.28 14.43 11.48
C LEU A 19 -23.47 13.77 10.79
N HIS A 20 -23.19 12.64 10.14
CA HIS A 20 -24.23 11.75 9.70
C HIS A 20 -24.79 11.12 10.97
N SER A 21 -25.86 11.70 11.54
CA SER A 21 -26.58 11.02 12.62
C SER A 21 -27.10 9.70 12.05
N VAL A 22 -26.52 8.60 12.52
CA VAL A 22 -26.94 7.24 12.17
C VAL A 22 -27.90 6.78 13.26
N SER A 23 -29.08 6.29 12.86
CA SER A 23 -30.01 5.66 13.80
C SER A 23 -29.71 4.17 13.96
N TYR A 24 -30.15 3.58 15.07
CA TYR A 24 -30.02 2.13 15.25
C TYR A 24 -30.89 1.37 14.23
N GLU A 25 -32.06 1.91 13.91
CA GLU A 25 -32.98 1.34 12.92
C GLU A 25 -32.36 1.26 11.52
N GLU A 26 -31.64 2.31 11.08
CA GLU A 26 -30.91 2.31 9.81
C GLU A 26 -29.79 1.26 9.77
N ALA A 27 -29.00 1.16 10.85
CA ALA A 27 -27.95 0.14 10.92
C ALA A 27 -28.56 -1.28 10.91
N TYR A 28 -29.69 -1.47 11.58
CA TYR A 28 -30.38 -2.75 11.67
C TYR A 28 -31.13 -3.14 10.38
N SER A 29 -31.68 -2.18 9.62
CA SER A 29 -32.25 -2.45 8.29
C SER A 29 -31.14 -2.88 7.33
N MET A 30 -30.03 -2.13 7.31
CA MET A 30 -28.86 -2.48 6.48
C MET A 30 -28.28 -3.83 6.87
N GLU A 31 -28.28 -4.21 8.16
CA GLU A 31 -27.80 -5.54 8.59
C GLU A 31 -28.57 -6.70 7.93
N LYS A 32 -29.88 -6.51 7.69
CA LYS A 32 -30.73 -7.53 7.06
C LYS A 32 -30.48 -7.64 5.55
N GLU A 33 -30.22 -6.50 4.90
CA GLU A 33 -29.98 -6.44 3.46
C GLU A 33 -28.53 -6.81 3.13
N ASP A 34 -27.56 -6.10 3.71
CA ASP A 34 -26.13 -6.31 3.57
C ASP A 34 -25.38 -6.17 4.90
N PRO A 35 -25.15 -7.28 5.61
CA PRO A 35 -24.57 -7.23 6.94
C PRO A 35 -23.16 -6.62 6.98
N ILE A 36 -22.37 -6.72 5.90
CA ILE A 36 -21.02 -6.11 5.86
C ILE A 36 -21.09 -4.57 5.82
N PHE A 37 -22.05 -3.97 5.11
CA PHE A 37 -22.20 -2.51 5.03
C PHE A 37 -22.93 -1.91 6.23
N SER A 38 -23.52 -2.74 7.10
CA SER A 38 -24.04 -2.30 8.40
C SER A 38 -22.93 -1.96 9.42
N ILE A 39 -21.73 -2.53 9.24
CA ILE A 39 -20.57 -2.30 10.13
C ILE A 39 -20.24 -0.81 10.30
N PRO A 40 -19.97 -0.03 9.22
CA PRO A 40 -19.66 1.40 9.36
C PRO A 40 -20.80 2.20 10.01
N LEU A 41 -22.06 1.79 9.81
CA LEU A 41 -23.20 2.44 10.46
C LEU A 41 -23.20 2.21 11.98
N TYR A 42 -22.94 0.98 12.42
CA TYR A 42 -22.80 0.67 13.84
C TYR A 42 -21.57 1.32 14.48
N GLU A 43 -20.43 1.39 13.76
CA GLU A 43 -19.24 2.10 14.23
C GLU A 43 -19.53 3.57 14.48
N GLU A 44 -20.21 4.23 13.54
CA GLU A 44 -20.57 5.64 13.66
C GLU A 44 -21.61 5.88 14.76
N LEU A 45 -22.57 4.96 14.94
CA LEU A 45 -23.52 4.98 16.04
C LEU A 45 -22.82 4.91 17.41
N LEU A 46 -21.75 4.12 17.55
CA LEU A 46 -20.98 4.06 18.79
C LEU A 46 -20.25 5.37 19.12
N LYS A 47 -19.81 6.10 18.09
CA LYS A 47 -19.14 7.41 18.24
C LYS A 47 -20.14 8.52 18.59
N THR A 48 -21.31 8.52 17.95
CA THR A 48 -22.26 9.66 17.98
C THR A 48 -23.40 9.50 18.99
N SER A 49 -23.78 8.28 19.36
CA SER A 49 -24.94 8.04 20.23
C SER A 49 -24.68 8.43 21.68
N GLN A 50 -25.56 9.27 22.23
CA GLN A 50 -25.52 9.66 23.64
C GLN A 50 -26.13 8.60 24.57
N LYS A 51 -26.99 7.70 24.04
CA LYS A 51 -27.72 6.70 24.84
C LYS A 51 -26.84 5.49 25.15
N ALA A 52 -26.60 5.21 26.44
CA ALA A 52 -25.74 4.11 26.88
C ALA A 52 -26.28 2.73 26.46
N ASP A 53 -27.58 2.49 26.53
CA ASP A 53 -28.18 1.19 26.20
C ASP A 53 -28.12 0.90 24.69
N VAL A 54 -28.32 1.93 23.86
CA VAL A 54 -28.13 1.83 22.41
C VAL A 54 -26.68 1.49 22.09
N ARG A 55 -25.71 2.17 22.73
CA ARG A 55 -24.28 1.86 22.54
C ARG A 55 -23.92 0.44 22.96
N LYS A 56 -24.44 -0.06 24.08
CA LYS A 56 -24.21 -1.45 24.51
C LYS A 56 -24.77 -2.46 23.50
N THR A 57 -25.98 -2.22 23.02
CA THR A 57 -26.65 -3.09 22.04
C THR A 57 -25.92 -3.09 20.71
N ALA A 58 -25.56 -1.90 20.21
CA ALA A 58 -24.77 -1.72 18.99
C ALA A 58 -23.39 -2.37 19.10
N ALA A 59 -22.68 -2.21 20.23
CA ALA A 59 -21.37 -2.82 20.43
C ALA A 59 -21.42 -4.35 20.43
N SER A 60 -22.48 -4.94 21.01
CA SER A 60 -22.72 -6.39 20.98
C SER A 60 -22.95 -6.89 19.56
N ARG A 61 -23.84 -6.23 18.80
CA ARG A 61 -24.10 -6.53 17.38
C ARG A 61 -22.84 -6.43 16.53
N LEU A 62 -22.11 -5.32 16.68
CA LEU A 62 -20.90 -5.03 15.95
C LEU A 62 -19.80 -6.07 16.23
N PHE A 63 -19.69 -6.59 17.45
CA PHE A 63 -18.77 -7.68 17.77
C PHE A 63 -19.07 -8.95 16.94
N PHE A 64 -20.33 -9.38 16.87
CA PHE A 64 -20.72 -10.54 16.06
C PHE A 64 -20.49 -10.32 14.56
N LEU A 65 -20.70 -9.09 14.08
CA LEU A 65 -20.39 -8.75 12.68
C LEU A 65 -18.88 -8.82 12.42
N TYR A 66 -18.06 -8.29 13.33
CA TYR A 66 -16.61 -8.40 13.20
C TYR A 66 -16.12 -9.85 13.25
N GLU A 67 -16.73 -10.69 14.07
CA GLU A 67 -16.43 -12.13 14.10
C GLU A 67 -16.80 -12.80 12.77
N LYS A 68 -18.02 -12.57 12.28
CA LYS A 68 -18.51 -13.11 11.01
C LYS A 68 -17.64 -12.71 9.82
N TYR A 69 -17.21 -11.45 9.76
CA TYR A 69 -16.40 -10.90 8.67
C TYR A 69 -14.90 -10.83 8.98
N ARG A 70 -14.44 -11.54 10.03
CA ARG A 70 -13.01 -11.65 10.40
C ARG A 70 -12.29 -10.29 10.55
N LYS A 71 -12.98 -9.28 11.08
CA LYS A 71 -12.40 -7.96 11.40
C LYS A 71 -11.68 -8.03 12.76
N TYR A 72 -10.53 -8.71 12.78
CA TYR A 72 -9.82 -9.09 14.00
C TYR A 72 -9.45 -7.93 14.93
N ILE A 73 -8.77 -6.91 14.41
CA ILE A 73 -8.26 -5.78 15.22
C ILE A 73 -9.40 -5.04 15.93
N PRO A 74 -10.45 -4.54 15.25
CA PRO A 74 -11.51 -3.82 15.93
C PRO A 74 -12.33 -4.73 16.87
N ALA A 75 -12.51 -6.03 16.56
CA ALA A 75 -13.11 -6.98 17.50
C ALA A 75 -12.33 -7.07 18.82
N ILE A 76 -11.01 -7.22 18.75
CA ILE A 76 -10.13 -7.32 19.93
C ILE A 76 -10.16 -6.00 20.74
N LEU A 77 -10.22 -4.85 20.07
CA LEU A 77 -10.33 -3.55 20.75
C LEU A 77 -11.68 -3.40 21.49
N ILE A 78 -12.80 -3.80 20.88
CA ILE A 78 -14.11 -3.79 21.55
C ILE A 78 -14.10 -4.73 22.76
N MET A 79 -13.61 -5.95 22.59
CA MET A 79 -13.49 -6.92 23.67
C MET A 79 -12.64 -6.37 24.83
N SER A 80 -11.49 -5.78 24.50
CA SER A 80 -10.57 -5.24 25.50
C SER A 80 -11.19 -4.10 26.31
N ARG A 81 -11.98 -3.23 25.67
CA ARG A 81 -12.72 -2.17 26.36
C ARG A 81 -13.83 -2.70 27.27
N SER A 82 -14.46 -3.81 26.88
CA SER A 82 -15.52 -4.45 27.67
C SER A 82 -15.02 -5.24 28.90
N GLY A 83 -13.72 -5.49 28.99
CA GLY A 83 -13.11 -6.29 30.06
C GLY A 83 -13.38 -7.80 30.00
N LYS A 84 -14.10 -8.30 28.98
CA LYS A 84 -14.45 -9.72 28.81
C LYS A 84 -13.69 -10.35 27.64
N ILE A 85 -12.36 -10.39 27.75
CA ILE A 85 -11.49 -10.94 26.70
C ILE A 85 -11.52 -12.47 26.68
N THR A 86 -11.72 -13.12 27.83
CA THR A 86 -11.74 -14.58 27.98
C THR A 86 -13.12 -15.07 28.44
N ASP A 87 -13.44 -16.31 28.12
CA ASP A 87 -14.60 -16.99 28.69
C ASP A 87 -14.40 -17.22 30.22
N LYS A 88 -15.46 -17.66 30.91
CA LYS A 88 -15.37 -17.98 32.36
C LYS A 88 -14.32 -19.06 32.69
N LYS A 89 -13.81 -19.79 31.69
CA LYS A 89 -12.79 -20.83 31.80
C LYS A 89 -11.40 -20.32 31.39
N GLY A 90 -11.23 -19.02 31.14
CA GLY A 90 -9.96 -18.41 30.76
C GLY A 90 -9.56 -18.62 29.29
N ARG A 91 -10.45 -19.14 28.44
CA ARG A 91 -10.17 -19.40 27.02
C ARG A 91 -10.46 -18.17 26.17
N TYR A 92 -9.59 -17.91 25.22
CA TYR A 92 -9.78 -16.84 24.24
C TYR A 92 -10.83 -17.24 23.19
N PRO A 93 -11.62 -16.27 22.67
CA PRO A 93 -12.52 -16.49 21.55
C PRO A 93 -11.81 -17.06 20.32
N ALA A 94 -12.58 -17.73 19.46
CA ALA A 94 -12.07 -18.37 18.24
C ALA A 94 -11.33 -17.36 17.35
N ILE A 95 -11.89 -16.15 17.17
CA ILE A 95 -11.29 -15.07 16.38
C ILE A 95 -9.87 -14.69 16.85
N VAL A 96 -9.61 -14.69 18.17
CA VAL A 96 -8.29 -14.38 18.73
C VAL A 96 -7.34 -15.56 18.53
N SER A 97 -7.84 -16.77 18.79
CA SER A 97 -7.04 -17.99 18.69
C SER A 97 -6.64 -18.31 17.25
N GLU A 98 -7.55 -18.08 16.29
CA GLU A 98 -7.32 -18.24 14.85
C GLU A 98 -6.26 -17.25 14.35
N LEU A 99 -6.40 -15.95 14.68
CA LEU A 99 -5.41 -14.95 14.27
C LEU A 99 -4.05 -15.20 14.93
N ALA A 100 -4.03 -15.52 16.23
CA ALA A 100 -2.80 -15.82 16.95
C ALA A 100 -2.10 -17.05 16.35
N GLY A 101 -2.85 -18.10 16.04
CA GLY A 101 -2.35 -19.29 15.35
C GLY A 101 -1.82 -18.98 13.95
N GLY A 102 -2.55 -18.18 13.16
CA GLY A 102 -2.12 -17.75 11.83
C GLY A 102 -0.86 -16.88 11.82
N LEU A 103 -0.64 -16.09 12.88
CA LEU A 103 0.57 -15.27 13.06
C LEU A 103 1.71 -16.03 13.76
N GLY A 104 1.47 -17.24 14.28
CA GLY A 104 2.46 -18.01 15.04
C GLY A 104 2.82 -17.38 16.40
N VAL A 105 1.89 -16.64 17.01
CA VAL A 105 2.11 -15.89 18.28
C VAL A 105 1.14 -16.34 19.36
N GLY A 106 1.47 -16.05 20.63
CA GLY A 106 0.58 -16.33 21.75
C GLY A 106 -0.70 -15.46 21.72
N PRO A 107 -1.91 -16.01 21.96
CA PRO A 107 -3.14 -15.22 22.05
C PRO A 107 -3.08 -14.08 23.08
N SER A 108 -2.42 -14.31 24.21
CA SER A 108 -2.20 -13.29 25.23
C SER A 108 -1.31 -12.14 24.76
N ALA A 109 -0.23 -12.46 24.01
CA ALA A 109 0.65 -11.47 23.43
C ALA A 109 -0.08 -10.62 22.38
N LEU A 110 -0.85 -11.25 21.49
CA LEU A 110 -1.66 -10.59 20.48
C LEU A 110 -2.63 -9.57 21.09
N VAL A 111 -3.44 -9.99 22.07
CA VAL A 111 -4.41 -9.10 22.71
C VAL A 111 -3.71 -7.97 23.47
N SER A 112 -2.61 -8.27 24.16
CA SER A 112 -1.84 -7.27 24.90
C SER A 112 -1.22 -6.22 24.00
N VAL A 113 -0.68 -6.62 22.84
CA VAL A 113 -0.13 -5.67 21.86
C VAL A 113 -1.22 -4.82 21.24
N ILE A 114 -2.34 -5.42 20.79
CA ILE A 114 -3.44 -4.64 20.19
C ILE A 114 -4.03 -3.64 21.20
N SER A 115 -4.24 -4.07 22.45
CA SER A 115 -4.75 -3.21 23.52
C SER A 115 -3.73 -2.14 23.91
N GLY A 116 -2.45 -2.49 24.02
CA GLY A 116 -1.36 -1.57 24.37
C GLY A 116 -1.11 -0.52 23.29
N CYS A 117 -1.11 -0.91 22.02
CA CYS A 117 -0.96 0.03 20.90
C CYS A 117 -2.19 0.93 20.72
N GLY A 118 -3.35 0.56 21.29
CA GLY A 118 -4.51 1.45 21.36
C GLY A 118 -4.37 2.59 22.38
N ARG A 119 -3.30 2.62 23.19
CA ARG A 119 -3.02 3.66 24.21
C ARG A 119 -1.83 4.52 23.80
N THR A 120 -1.70 5.70 24.41
CA THR A 120 -0.53 6.58 24.21
C THR A 120 0.76 5.88 24.64
N ILE A 121 1.82 6.02 23.82
CA ILE A 121 3.09 5.32 24.05
C ILE A 121 4.05 6.20 24.86
N PRO A 122 4.57 5.71 26.00
CA PRO A 122 5.59 6.43 26.76
C PRO A 122 6.89 6.56 25.95
N ASP A 123 7.76 7.49 26.35
CA ASP A 123 9.06 7.69 25.70
C ASP A 123 9.96 6.44 25.84
N PRO A 124 10.43 5.83 24.73
CA PRO A 124 11.25 4.63 24.78
C PRO A 124 12.74 4.88 25.08
N ASP A 125 13.19 6.14 25.23
CA ASP A 125 14.62 6.48 25.34
C ASP A 125 15.36 5.78 26.48
N GLN A 126 14.67 5.54 27.59
CA GLN A 126 15.23 4.77 28.72
C GLN A 126 15.53 3.32 28.30
N PHE A 127 14.68 2.73 27.45
CA PHE A 127 14.77 1.33 27.01
C PHE A 127 15.71 1.12 25.81
N LEU A 128 15.94 2.16 25.00
CA LEU A 128 16.93 2.13 23.92
C LEU A 128 18.37 2.13 24.44
N ARG A 129 18.62 2.68 25.63
CA ARG A 129 19.96 2.68 26.26
C ARG A 129 20.34 1.31 26.81
N GLU A 130 19.40 0.60 27.42
CA GLU A 130 19.63 -0.74 28.01
C GLU A 130 20.02 -1.80 26.96
N SER A 131 19.50 -1.71 25.72
CA SER A 131 19.86 -2.68 24.67
C SER A 131 21.26 -2.48 24.10
N LEU A 132 21.79 -1.25 24.16
CA LEU A 132 23.17 -0.93 23.75
C LEU A 132 24.18 -1.37 24.82
N SER A 133 23.86 -1.25 26.10
CA SER A 133 24.73 -1.71 27.19
C SER A 133 24.76 -3.23 27.37
N ALA A 134 23.73 -3.97 26.94
CA ALA A 134 23.72 -5.44 26.97
C ALA A 134 24.63 -6.11 25.91
N VAL A 135 25.13 -5.37 24.92
CA VAL A 135 25.99 -5.89 23.84
C VAL A 135 27.48 -5.66 24.12
N ALA A 136 27.83 -4.87 25.13
CA ALA A 136 29.22 -4.49 25.44
C ALA A 136 29.79 -5.25 26.65
N VAL A 137 29.91 -6.58 26.59
CA VAL A 137 30.93 -7.31 27.38
C VAL A 137 31.47 -8.50 26.57
N PRO A 138 32.63 -8.39 25.92
CA PRO A 138 33.53 -9.52 25.74
C PRO A 138 34.39 -9.64 27.00
N SER A 139 34.29 -10.78 27.65
CA SER A 139 35.19 -11.24 28.71
C SER A 139 36.63 -11.29 28.23
N SER A 140 37.55 -10.71 29.00
CA SER A 140 38.97 -11.06 28.97
C SER A 140 39.50 -11.23 30.40
N ASP A 141 39.62 -12.50 30.78
CA ASP A 141 40.62 -13.17 31.62
C ASP A 141 41.41 -12.39 32.71
N SER A 142 41.15 -12.82 33.95
CA SER A 142 42.08 -13.19 35.03
C SER A 142 43.42 -12.44 35.24
N ALA A 143 43.61 -11.87 36.44
CA ALA A 143 44.53 -12.39 37.48
C ALA A 143 44.62 -11.50 38.75
N ASN A 144 44.36 -12.13 39.90
CA ASN A 144 44.98 -12.00 41.23
C ASN A 144 44.92 -10.71 42.09
N ALA A 145 44.24 -10.88 43.24
CA ALA A 145 44.76 -10.86 44.62
C ALA A 145 44.33 -9.75 45.60
N ASP A 146 43.93 -10.26 46.78
CA ASP A 146 43.96 -9.73 48.16
C ASP A 146 42.80 -8.91 48.80
N ILE A 147 41.98 -9.66 49.55
CA ILE A 147 41.61 -9.56 51.00
C ILE A 147 41.56 -8.16 51.64
N THR A 148 40.39 -7.74 52.14
CA THR A 148 40.09 -7.51 53.59
C THR A 148 38.66 -6.98 53.84
N ASP A 149 38.20 -7.29 55.05
CA ASP A 149 36.86 -7.23 55.64
C ASP A 149 36.28 -5.83 55.97
N VAL A 150 34.98 -5.89 56.32
CA VAL A 150 34.19 -5.05 57.25
C VAL A 150 33.18 -4.07 56.63
N SER A 151 31.91 -4.51 56.71
CA SER A 151 30.66 -3.80 57.02
C SER A 151 30.50 -2.32 56.65
N ASP A 152 29.53 -2.04 55.78
CA ASP A 152 28.37 -1.27 56.24
C ASP A 152 27.15 -1.49 55.33
N ASN A 153 26.11 -2.07 55.92
CA ASN A 153 24.87 -2.42 55.24
C ASN A 153 23.93 -1.20 55.35
N SER A 154 24.04 -0.26 54.41
CA SER A 154 23.03 0.78 54.22
C SER A 154 22.74 1.02 52.74
N SER A 155 21.55 0.56 52.35
CA SER A 155 20.66 1.21 51.37
C SER A 155 21.29 1.86 50.13
N LYS A 156 21.24 1.14 49.01
CA LYS A 156 20.81 1.69 47.71
C LYS A 156 20.41 0.53 46.80
N LYS A 157 19.16 0.06 46.94
CA LYS A 157 18.47 -0.55 45.81
C LYS A 157 18.24 0.57 44.80
N GLU A 158 19.06 0.63 43.76
CA GLU A 158 18.70 1.36 42.55
C GLU A 158 17.38 0.79 42.02
N PRO A 159 16.43 1.62 41.58
CA PRO A 159 15.19 1.12 41.03
C PRO A 159 15.49 0.56 39.64
N GLU A 160 15.35 -0.76 39.46
CA GLU A 160 15.19 -1.35 38.12
C GLU A 160 14.02 -0.61 37.44
N SER A 161 14.30 0.19 36.42
CA SER A 161 13.26 0.82 35.62
C SER A 161 12.58 -0.25 34.78
N ASP A 162 11.51 -0.84 35.30
CA ASP A 162 10.73 -1.88 34.62
C ASP A 162 10.30 -1.43 33.22
N ILE A 163 10.86 -2.09 32.19
CA ILE A 163 10.46 -1.93 30.78
C ILE A 163 8.93 -2.11 30.69
N PRO A 164 8.18 -1.16 30.10
CA PRO A 164 6.74 -1.25 29.98
C PRO A 164 6.32 -2.57 29.32
N TYR A 165 5.25 -3.17 29.84
CA TYR A 165 4.80 -4.51 29.46
C TYR A 165 4.67 -4.71 27.93
N LEU A 166 4.23 -3.68 27.21
CA LEU A 166 4.15 -3.69 25.74
C LEU A 166 5.53 -3.95 25.10
N PHE A 167 6.55 -3.19 25.49
CA PHE A 167 7.91 -3.33 24.96
C PHE A 167 8.54 -4.66 25.39
N ARG A 168 8.22 -5.17 26.59
CA ARG A 168 8.65 -6.50 27.03
C ARG A 168 8.09 -7.64 26.17
N ILE A 169 6.87 -7.50 25.66
CA ILE A 169 6.30 -8.48 24.72
C ILE A 169 6.96 -8.32 23.34
N LEU A 170 7.07 -7.07 22.86
CA LEU A 170 7.60 -6.75 21.55
C LEU A 170 9.12 -6.98 21.41
N SER A 171 9.85 -7.16 22.51
CA SER A 171 11.29 -7.46 22.50
C SER A 171 11.59 -8.89 22.04
N LYS A 172 10.61 -9.80 22.08
CA LYS A 172 10.79 -11.19 21.66
C LYS A 172 10.70 -11.34 20.15
N LYS A 173 11.65 -12.03 19.53
CA LYS A 173 11.69 -12.29 18.08
C LYS A 173 10.46 -13.04 17.55
N GLU A 174 9.90 -13.96 18.35
CA GLU A 174 8.65 -14.67 18.01
C GLU A 174 7.46 -13.71 17.77
N ASN A 175 7.50 -12.52 18.38
CA ASN A 175 6.44 -11.52 18.29
C ASN A 175 6.66 -10.48 17.18
N ALA A 176 7.66 -10.67 16.30
CA ALA A 176 7.90 -9.76 15.18
C ALA A 176 6.64 -9.48 14.30
N PRO A 177 5.75 -10.46 14.01
CA PRO A 177 4.52 -10.19 13.28
C PRO A 177 3.57 -9.20 13.97
N LEU A 178 3.63 -9.07 15.30
CA LEU A 178 2.78 -8.17 16.08
C LEU A 178 3.07 -6.68 15.81
N TYR A 179 4.25 -6.34 15.24
CA TYR A 179 4.53 -4.98 14.81
C TYR A 179 3.59 -4.52 13.70
N LYS A 180 3.23 -5.41 12.75
CA LYS A 180 2.24 -5.08 11.70
C LYS A 180 0.85 -4.83 12.29
N ALA A 181 0.47 -5.60 13.31
CA ALA A 181 -0.79 -5.38 14.02
C ALA A 181 -0.79 -4.05 14.79
N CYS A 182 0.31 -3.74 15.49
CA CYS A 182 0.48 -2.48 16.20
C CYS A 182 0.48 -1.27 15.25
N TYR A 183 1.16 -1.39 14.10
CA TYR A 183 1.14 -0.40 13.02
C TYR A 183 -0.29 -0.08 12.58
N ALA A 184 -1.08 -1.11 12.26
CA ALA A 184 -2.47 -0.92 11.82
C ALA A 184 -3.32 -0.21 12.88
N VAL A 185 -3.13 -0.51 14.17
CA VAL A 185 -3.81 0.20 15.26
C VAL A 185 -3.39 1.66 15.30
N LYS A 186 -2.08 1.96 15.29
CA LYS A 186 -1.55 3.32 15.42
C LYS A 186 -1.93 4.24 14.27
N ILE A 187 -1.88 3.72 13.04
CA ILE A 187 -2.31 4.48 11.86
C ILE A 187 -3.82 4.77 11.94
N LYS A 188 -4.65 3.78 12.32
CA LYS A 188 -6.10 4.00 12.47
C LYS A 188 -6.44 5.02 13.56
N THR A 189 -5.64 5.10 14.64
CA THR A 189 -5.85 6.11 15.71
C THR A 189 -5.21 7.46 15.42
N GLY A 190 -4.45 7.60 14.33
CA GLY A 190 -3.69 8.82 14.03
C GLY A 190 -2.52 9.10 14.98
N ASP A 191 -2.07 8.10 15.76
CA ASP A 191 -0.96 8.24 16.72
C ASP A 191 0.37 7.90 16.01
N TYR A 192 0.79 8.82 15.14
CA TYR A 192 2.01 8.67 14.33
C TYR A 192 3.28 8.70 15.18
N ASP A 193 3.34 9.55 16.21
CA ASP A 193 4.50 9.66 17.10
C ASP A 193 4.69 8.39 17.94
N GLY A 194 3.59 7.82 18.45
CA GLY A 194 3.62 6.54 19.15
C GLY A 194 4.09 5.39 18.26
N TRP A 195 3.74 5.40 16.97
CA TRP A 195 4.26 4.42 16.01
C TRP A 195 5.77 4.54 15.82
N GLU A 196 6.30 5.75 15.57
CA GLU A 196 7.74 5.94 15.32
C GLU A 196 8.59 5.43 16.48
N LYS A 197 8.13 5.64 17.73
CA LYS A 197 8.76 5.09 18.94
C LYS A 197 8.83 3.57 18.94
N ILE A 198 7.71 2.91 18.62
CA ILE A 198 7.62 1.44 18.56
C ILE A 198 8.50 0.90 17.43
N HIS A 199 8.48 1.55 16.26
CA HIS A 199 9.28 1.16 15.12
C HIS A 199 10.78 1.27 15.42
N ALA A 200 11.22 2.39 15.99
CA ALA A 200 12.62 2.59 16.38
C ALA A 200 13.08 1.55 17.41
N PHE A 201 12.22 1.18 18.37
CA PHE A 201 12.53 0.10 19.32
C PHE A 201 12.72 -1.26 18.62
N GLY A 202 11.86 -1.62 17.66
CA GLY A 202 11.97 -2.87 16.90
C GLY A 202 13.22 -2.93 16.03
N GLU A 203 13.59 -1.79 15.44
CA GLU A 203 14.82 -1.64 14.64
C GLU A 203 16.09 -1.71 15.48
N ALA A 204 16.17 -0.92 16.54
CA ALA A 204 17.36 -0.88 17.39
C ALA A 204 17.69 -2.26 18.00
N ASN A 205 16.66 -3.05 18.30
CA ASN A 205 16.80 -4.40 18.84
C ASN A 205 16.93 -5.51 17.77
N LYS A 206 16.98 -5.17 16.47
CA LYS A 206 17.08 -6.11 15.35
C LYS A 206 16.01 -7.21 15.38
N ILE A 207 14.78 -6.82 15.73
CA ILE A 207 13.62 -7.73 15.82
C ILE A 207 12.93 -7.80 14.47
N LEU A 208 12.82 -6.66 13.80
CA LEU A 208 12.27 -6.55 12.46
C LEU A 208 13.33 -6.94 11.43
N SER A 209 12.91 -7.61 10.37
CA SER A 209 13.77 -7.76 9.19
C SER A 209 13.88 -6.41 8.47
N PRO A 210 15.04 -6.10 7.83
CA PRO A 210 15.22 -4.85 7.10
C PRO A 210 14.11 -4.61 6.05
N GLU A 211 13.65 -5.65 5.37
CA GLU A 211 12.57 -5.57 4.38
C GLU A 211 11.22 -5.22 5.00
N THR A 212 10.85 -5.88 6.10
CA THR A 212 9.60 -5.59 6.82
C THR A 212 9.61 -4.17 7.33
N SER A 213 10.74 -3.75 7.88
CA SER A 213 10.93 -2.42 8.44
C SER A 213 10.90 -1.33 7.38
N LEU A 214 11.54 -1.55 6.24
CA LEU A 214 11.48 -0.68 5.07
C LEU A 214 10.04 -0.51 4.59
N ALA A 215 9.30 -1.62 4.45
CA ALA A 215 7.89 -1.57 4.03
C ALA A 215 7.03 -0.78 5.03
N LEU A 216 7.25 -0.98 6.34
CA LEU A 216 6.57 -0.22 7.38
C LEU A 216 6.93 1.27 7.37
N ARG A 217 8.21 1.63 7.14
CA ARG A 217 8.68 3.02 7.08
C ARG A 217 8.05 3.77 5.90
N ILE A 218 8.02 3.14 4.73
CA ILE A 218 7.42 3.72 3.53
C ILE A 218 5.90 3.81 3.68
N SER A 219 5.26 2.75 4.19
CA SER A 219 3.83 2.77 4.44
C SER A 219 3.46 3.86 5.44
N PHE A 220 4.23 4.04 6.52
CA PHE A 220 4.07 5.16 7.45
C PHE A 220 4.10 6.49 6.72
N THR A 221 5.12 6.73 5.90
CA THR A 221 5.30 7.94 5.10
C THR A 221 4.07 8.22 4.21
N LEU A 222 3.47 7.18 3.60
CA LEU A 222 2.26 7.30 2.78
C LEU A 222 0.99 7.64 3.55
N HIS A 223 0.87 7.22 4.81
CA HIS A 223 -0.34 7.46 5.62
C HIS A 223 -0.25 8.71 6.49
N SER A 224 0.96 9.11 6.91
CA SER A 224 1.17 10.28 7.77
C SER A 224 1.47 11.55 6.97
N GLY A 225 1.89 11.42 5.70
CA GLY A 225 2.40 12.53 4.90
C GLY A 225 3.76 13.07 5.37
N ARG A 226 4.40 12.42 6.37
CA ARG A 226 5.67 12.90 6.94
C ARG A 226 6.88 12.42 6.14
N GLY A 227 7.50 13.35 5.42
CA GLY A 227 8.66 13.11 4.56
C GLY A 227 8.29 12.53 3.20
N SER A 228 9.28 12.29 2.34
CA SER A 228 9.03 11.89 0.95
C SER A 228 8.97 10.37 0.77
N ALA A 229 7.77 9.86 0.44
CA ALA A 229 7.58 8.45 0.11
C ALA A 229 8.41 8.06 -1.11
N TYR A 230 8.48 8.93 -2.13
CA TYR A 230 9.32 8.70 -3.31
C TYR A 230 10.80 8.52 -2.95
N LYS A 231 11.38 9.41 -2.13
CA LYS A 231 12.80 9.31 -1.71
C LYS A 231 13.07 8.03 -0.91
N ARG A 232 12.20 7.69 0.05
CA ARG A 232 12.34 6.49 0.89
C ARG A 232 12.10 5.20 0.06
N ILE A 233 11.22 5.20 -0.97
CA ILE A 233 11.06 4.10 -1.95
C ILE A 233 12.28 3.98 -2.86
N TYR A 234 12.73 5.07 -3.47
CA TYR A 234 13.91 5.09 -4.35
C TYR A 234 15.17 4.58 -3.63
N SER A 235 15.37 5.02 -2.39
CA SER A 235 16.48 4.57 -1.55
C SER A 235 16.35 3.08 -1.19
N GLY A 236 15.15 2.61 -0.85
CA GLY A 236 14.89 1.19 -0.62
C GLY A 236 15.17 0.33 -1.86
N GLY A 237 14.88 0.86 -3.05
CA GLY A 237 15.15 0.19 -4.32
C GLY A 237 16.63 -0.04 -4.62
N LYS A 238 17.53 0.70 -3.95
CA LYS A 238 18.99 0.58 -4.10
C LYS A 238 19.62 -0.46 -3.18
N LEU A 239 18.88 -1.10 -2.28
CA LEU A 239 19.45 -2.11 -1.39
C LEU A 239 19.95 -3.32 -2.20
N LYS A 240 21.19 -3.77 -1.92
CA LYS A 240 21.91 -4.79 -2.71
C LYS A 240 21.18 -6.13 -2.83
N SER A 241 20.32 -6.48 -1.86
CA SER A 241 19.60 -7.75 -1.84
C SER A 241 18.20 -7.58 -1.25
N LEU A 242 17.20 -7.34 -2.10
CA LEU A 242 15.80 -7.52 -1.74
C LEU A 242 15.32 -8.89 -2.22
N SER A 243 14.60 -9.60 -1.35
CA SER A 243 13.85 -10.80 -1.68
C SER A 243 12.76 -10.51 -2.72
N GLU A 244 12.20 -11.54 -3.34
CA GLU A 244 11.07 -11.36 -4.27
C GLU A 244 9.84 -10.75 -3.56
N GLU A 245 9.61 -11.09 -2.28
CA GLU A 245 8.58 -10.47 -1.45
C GLU A 245 8.87 -8.98 -1.21
N GLY A 246 10.11 -8.65 -0.81
CA GLY A 246 10.54 -7.25 -0.61
C GLY A 246 10.43 -6.41 -1.88
N LYS A 247 10.79 -6.96 -3.05
CA LYS A 247 10.56 -6.32 -4.36
C LYS A 247 9.09 -6.10 -4.63
N SER A 248 8.25 -7.12 -4.40
CA SER A 248 6.79 -7.02 -4.58
C SER A 248 6.20 -5.91 -3.71
N ASP A 249 6.55 -5.89 -2.42
CA ASP A 249 6.05 -4.88 -1.48
C ASP A 249 6.47 -3.47 -1.85
N LEU A 250 7.73 -3.27 -2.26
CA LEU A 250 8.18 -1.94 -2.66
C LEU A 250 7.47 -1.45 -3.94
N LEU A 251 7.23 -2.34 -4.91
CA LEU A 251 6.46 -2.01 -6.11
C LEU A 251 4.99 -1.73 -5.80
N TYR A 252 4.40 -2.49 -4.89
CA TYR A 252 3.05 -2.25 -4.39
C TYR A 252 2.93 -0.87 -3.73
N LEU A 253 3.89 -0.52 -2.85
CA LEU A 253 3.92 0.78 -2.18
C LEU A 253 4.14 1.93 -3.17
N TYR A 254 4.96 1.73 -4.20
CA TYR A 254 5.10 2.72 -5.28
C TYR A 254 3.82 2.87 -6.12
N GLY A 255 3.12 1.78 -6.40
CA GLY A 255 1.79 1.81 -7.00
C GLY A 255 0.80 2.64 -6.16
N LYS A 256 0.80 2.45 -4.84
CA LYS A 256 -0.02 3.26 -3.90
C LYS A 256 0.35 4.74 -3.95
N PHE A 257 1.64 5.06 -3.91
CA PHE A 257 2.13 6.44 -4.03
C PHE A 257 1.61 7.10 -5.31
N LEU A 258 1.80 6.47 -6.47
CA LEU A 258 1.35 6.99 -7.76
C LEU A 258 -0.17 7.14 -7.84
N ARG A 259 -0.92 6.22 -7.24
CA ARG A 259 -2.38 6.31 -7.16
C ARG A 259 -2.83 7.51 -6.34
N ASN A 260 -2.16 7.79 -5.22
CA ASN A 260 -2.46 8.95 -4.39
C ASN A 260 -2.20 10.27 -5.14
N LEU A 261 -1.21 10.30 -6.02
CA LEU A 261 -0.94 11.40 -6.96
C LEU A 261 -1.91 11.48 -8.16
N GLY A 262 -2.88 10.57 -8.27
CA GLY A 262 -3.79 10.51 -9.42
C GLY A 262 -3.18 9.93 -10.70
N LYS A 263 -1.94 9.42 -10.66
CA LYS A 263 -1.26 8.77 -11.80
C LYS A 263 -1.73 7.31 -11.95
N PHE A 264 -3.03 7.13 -12.24
CA PHE A 264 -3.71 5.83 -12.21
C PHE A 264 -3.13 4.79 -13.17
N ASP A 265 -2.76 5.18 -14.39
CA ASP A 265 -2.16 4.27 -15.38
C ASP A 265 -0.82 3.70 -14.91
N SER A 266 0.06 4.58 -14.42
CA SER A 266 1.35 4.19 -13.87
C SER A 266 1.13 3.31 -12.63
N ALA A 267 0.23 3.70 -11.73
CA ALA A 267 -0.09 2.93 -10.53
C ALA A 267 -0.57 1.49 -10.85
N ALA A 268 -1.51 1.33 -11.78
CA ALA A 268 -2.01 0.03 -12.22
C ALA A 268 -0.89 -0.87 -12.76
N ARG A 269 0.05 -0.30 -13.54
CA ARG A 269 1.24 -1.01 -14.03
C ARG A 269 2.12 -1.53 -12.89
N TYR A 270 2.39 -0.69 -11.88
CA TYR A 270 3.22 -1.09 -10.74
C TYR A 270 2.53 -2.10 -9.83
N PHE A 271 1.21 -2.02 -9.65
CA PHE A 271 0.44 -3.07 -8.98
C PHE A 271 0.56 -4.39 -9.72
N TRP A 272 0.35 -4.42 -11.03
CA TRP A 272 0.51 -5.65 -11.81
C TRP A 272 1.94 -6.21 -11.71
N MET A 273 2.95 -5.35 -11.85
CA MET A 273 4.35 -5.76 -11.75
C MET A 273 4.67 -6.34 -10.37
N SER A 274 4.13 -5.79 -9.28
CA SER A 274 4.30 -6.35 -7.93
C SER A 274 3.85 -7.82 -7.85
N GLY A 275 2.77 -8.16 -8.55
CA GLY A 275 2.20 -9.51 -8.62
C GLY A 275 3.05 -10.54 -9.34
N SER A 276 3.97 -10.12 -10.22
CA SER A 276 4.91 -11.02 -10.89
C SER A 276 6.04 -11.49 -9.98
N TYR A 277 6.29 -10.79 -8.87
CA TYR A 277 7.27 -11.17 -7.86
C TYR A 277 6.62 -11.97 -6.74
N PHE A 278 5.53 -11.45 -6.16
CA PHE A 278 4.80 -12.09 -5.06
C PHE A 278 3.35 -11.58 -4.97
N SER A 279 2.47 -12.31 -4.27
CA SER A 279 1.08 -11.90 -4.00
C SER A 279 0.27 -11.50 -5.26
N GLN A 280 0.15 -12.43 -6.21
CA GLN A 280 -0.53 -12.20 -7.49
C GLN A 280 -2.01 -11.77 -7.33
N GLU A 281 -2.71 -12.30 -6.32
CA GLU A 281 -4.10 -11.94 -6.05
C GLU A 281 -4.25 -10.47 -5.64
N ARG A 282 -3.45 -10.03 -4.65
CA ARG A 282 -3.41 -8.61 -4.21
C ARG A 282 -3.14 -7.67 -5.38
N ALA A 283 -2.17 -8.02 -6.23
CA ALA A 283 -1.83 -7.25 -7.41
C ALA A 283 -3.00 -7.11 -8.39
N LYS A 284 -3.73 -8.21 -8.68
CA LYS A 284 -4.90 -8.17 -9.57
C LYS A 284 -6.01 -7.28 -9.02
N VAL A 285 -6.30 -7.39 -7.73
CA VAL A 285 -7.34 -6.59 -7.06
C VAL A 285 -7.00 -5.11 -7.12
N GLU A 286 -5.80 -4.71 -6.71
CA GLU A 286 -5.41 -3.28 -6.68
C GLU A 286 -5.30 -2.70 -8.09
N THR A 287 -4.87 -3.50 -9.06
CA THR A 287 -4.93 -3.11 -10.48
C THR A 287 -6.37 -2.85 -10.90
N ALA A 288 -7.30 -3.75 -10.59
CA ALA A 288 -8.72 -3.60 -10.92
C ALA A 288 -9.34 -2.36 -10.24
N LYS A 289 -9.11 -2.16 -8.93
CA LYS A 289 -9.56 -0.97 -8.19
C LYS A 289 -9.08 0.33 -8.85
N THR A 290 -7.80 0.37 -9.23
CA THR A 290 -7.18 1.54 -9.85
C THR A 290 -7.72 1.81 -11.26
N LEU A 291 -7.94 0.76 -12.05
CA LEU A 291 -8.56 0.87 -13.37
C LEU A 291 -10.02 1.33 -13.27
N LEU A 292 -10.75 0.88 -12.25
CA LEU A 292 -12.14 1.25 -12.04
C LEU A 292 -12.32 2.77 -11.83
N VAL A 293 -11.55 3.37 -10.91
CA VAL A 293 -11.63 4.83 -10.65
C VAL A 293 -11.16 5.66 -11.85
N SER A 294 -10.28 5.12 -12.69
CA SER A 294 -9.89 5.75 -13.97
C SER A 294 -10.98 5.69 -15.07
N GLY A 295 -12.15 5.10 -14.77
CA GLY A 295 -13.27 4.95 -15.69
C GLY A 295 -13.22 3.69 -16.57
N ARG A 296 -12.22 2.80 -16.39
CA ARG A 296 -11.99 1.62 -17.23
C ARG A 296 -12.61 0.36 -16.65
N LYS A 297 -13.92 0.39 -16.40
CA LYS A 297 -14.68 -0.72 -15.76
C LYS A 297 -14.50 -2.06 -16.46
N GLN A 298 -14.66 -2.12 -17.79
CA GLN A 298 -14.58 -3.39 -18.53
C GLN A 298 -13.21 -4.06 -18.36
N GLU A 299 -12.14 -3.26 -18.38
CA GLU A 299 -10.80 -3.74 -18.18
C GLU A 299 -10.56 -4.14 -16.72
N ALA A 300 -10.98 -3.31 -15.76
CA ALA A 300 -10.92 -3.62 -14.34
C ALA A 300 -11.53 -5.00 -14.03
N CYS A 301 -12.74 -5.25 -14.52
CA CYS A 301 -13.44 -6.51 -14.28
C CYS A 301 -12.80 -7.72 -14.96
N SER A 302 -12.08 -7.52 -16.07
CA SER A 302 -11.36 -8.59 -16.75
C SER A 302 -10.06 -9.03 -16.03
N HIS A 303 -9.58 -8.26 -15.04
CA HIS A 303 -8.48 -8.67 -14.16
C HIS A 303 -8.96 -9.57 -13.00
N LEU A 304 -10.27 -9.61 -12.73
CA LEU A 304 -10.86 -10.41 -11.68
C LEU A 304 -11.37 -11.74 -12.23
N SER A 305 -11.13 -12.83 -11.50
CA SER A 305 -11.72 -14.13 -11.82
C SER A 305 -13.17 -14.20 -11.33
N LYS A 306 -14.01 -15.03 -11.96
CA LYS A 306 -15.40 -15.26 -11.51
C LYS A 306 -15.50 -15.84 -10.09
N GLY A 307 -14.41 -16.40 -9.56
CA GLY A 307 -14.30 -16.92 -8.20
C GLY A 307 -13.58 -15.99 -7.22
N PHE A 308 -13.47 -14.70 -7.53
CA PHE A 308 -12.92 -13.69 -6.63
C PHE A 308 -13.66 -13.68 -5.29
N SER A 309 -12.92 -13.88 -4.19
CA SER A 309 -13.44 -13.80 -2.83
C SER A 309 -13.11 -12.43 -2.25
N ALA A 310 -14.13 -11.62 -2.00
CA ALA A 310 -13.96 -10.33 -1.35
C ALA A 310 -13.50 -10.50 0.10
N GLY A 311 -12.40 -9.83 0.47
CA GLY A 311 -11.87 -9.79 1.84
C GLY A 311 -12.38 -8.61 2.67
N ASP A 312 -12.83 -7.53 2.02
CA ASP A 312 -13.30 -6.31 2.68
C ASP A 312 -14.48 -5.65 1.96
N GLU A 313 -14.99 -4.55 2.52
CA GLU A 313 -16.14 -3.79 2.00
C GLU A 313 -15.89 -3.25 0.59
N SER A 314 -14.66 -2.81 0.30
CA SER A 314 -14.28 -2.26 -1.01
C SER A 314 -14.22 -3.36 -2.07
N GLU A 315 -13.72 -4.54 -1.71
CA GLU A 315 -13.66 -5.71 -2.56
C GLU A 315 -15.06 -6.30 -2.80
N GLU A 316 -15.95 -6.28 -1.80
CA GLU A 316 -17.35 -6.70 -1.97
C GLU A 316 -18.07 -5.77 -2.97
N LEU A 317 -17.86 -4.45 -2.87
CA LEU A 317 -18.37 -3.52 -3.88
C LEU A 317 -17.79 -3.78 -5.26
N LEU A 318 -16.48 -4.02 -5.35
CA LEU A 318 -15.81 -4.34 -6.62
C LEU A 318 -16.41 -5.61 -7.26
N GLN A 319 -16.65 -6.64 -6.46
CA GLN A 319 -17.30 -7.88 -6.90
C GLN A 319 -18.71 -7.61 -7.41
N ARG A 320 -19.49 -6.78 -6.71
CA ARG A 320 -20.83 -6.36 -7.16
C ARG A 320 -20.78 -5.62 -8.48
N ILE A 321 -19.89 -4.66 -8.63
CA ILE A 321 -19.76 -3.84 -9.85
C ILE A 321 -19.40 -4.70 -11.06
N CYS A 322 -18.56 -5.71 -10.87
CA CYS A 322 -18.04 -6.53 -11.97
C CYS A 322 -18.90 -7.75 -12.31
N PHE A 323 -19.58 -8.36 -11.34
CA PHE A 323 -20.27 -9.64 -11.54
C PHE A 323 -21.75 -9.62 -11.20
N LYS A 324 -22.22 -8.64 -10.42
CA LYS A 324 -23.65 -8.43 -10.15
C LYS A 324 -24.12 -7.24 -10.98
N ASN A 325 -25.39 -7.18 -11.36
CA ASN A 325 -25.92 -6.09 -12.21
C ASN A 325 -26.08 -4.76 -11.44
N PHE A 326 -25.00 -4.28 -10.82
CA PHE A 326 -24.98 -3.12 -9.92
C PHE A 326 -25.39 -1.80 -10.61
N GLU A 327 -25.26 -1.69 -11.94
CA GLU A 327 -25.67 -0.49 -12.68
C GLU A 327 -27.18 -0.39 -12.90
N ASN A 328 -27.90 -1.51 -12.88
CA ASN A 328 -29.34 -1.52 -13.12
C ASN A 328 -30.15 -1.24 -11.84
N GLU A 329 -29.52 -1.38 -10.68
CA GLU A 329 -30.11 -1.13 -9.37
C GLU A 329 -29.46 0.12 -8.77
N ARG A 330 -30.23 1.22 -8.59
CA ARG A 330 -29.69 2.38 -7.87
C ARG A 330 -29.29 1.93 -6.46
N PRO A 331 -28.05 2.18 -6.02
CA PRO A 331 -27.63 1.80 -4.67
C PRO A 331 -28.57 2.46 -3.65
N SER A 332 -28.97 1.71 -2.62
CA SER A 332 -29.87 2.21 -1.59
C SER A 332 -29.26 3.42 -0.87
N SER A 333 -30.11 4.30 -0.32
CA SER A 333 -29.66 5.47 0.44
C SER A 333 -28.76 5.07 1.61
N ASP A 334 -29.09 3.96 2.29
CA ASP A 334 -28.34 3.43 3.43
C ASP A 334 -26.97 2.89 3.01
N LEU A 335 -26.89 2.20 1.87
CA LEU A 335 -25.62 1.76 1.29
C LEU A 335 -24.74 2.96 0.94
N LEU A 336 -25.29 4.00 0.30
CA LEU A 336 -24.52 5.21 0.00
C LEU A 336 -24.04 5.92 1.27
N LYS A 337 -24.84 5.93 2.33
CA LYS A 337 -24.45 6.48 3.65
C LYS A 337 -23.28 5.68 4.25
N ALA A 338 -23.35 4.35 4.21
CA ALA A 338 -22.27 3.47 4.65
C ALA A 338 -20.98 3.70 3.84
N VAL A 339 -21.08 3.79 2.51
CA VAL A 339 -19.93 4.04 1.63
C VAL A 339 -19.30 5.41 1.88
N ARG A 340 -20.09 6.45 2.21
CA ARG A 340 -19.55 7.77 2.60
C ARG A 340 -18.74 7.70 3.89
N ILE A 341 -19.24 6.99 4.90
CA ILE A 341 -18.51 6.79 6.18
C ILE A 341 -17.21 6.01 5.93
N LEU A 342 -17.27 4.94 5.14
CA LEU A 342 -16.07 4.17 4.79
C LEU A 342 -15.04 5.04 4.05
N ASN A 343 -15.49 5.86 3.10
CA ASN A 343 -14.60 6.74 2.33
C ASN A 343 -14.02 7.89 3.17
N SER A 344 -14.70 8.34 4.22
CA SER A 344 -14.14 9.33 5.15
C SER A 344 -13.12 8.72 6.09
N ASP A 345 -13.35 7.49 6.55
CA ASP A 345 -12.43 6.79 7.46
C ASP A 345 -11.18 6.28 6.72
N SER A 346 -11.35 5.72 5.53
CA SER A 346 -10.26 5.27 4.65
C SER A 346 -10.69 5.30 3.18
N SER A 347 -10.18 6.28 2.42
CA SER A 347 -10.50 6.40 0.99
C SER A 347 -10.02 5.17 0.21
N ASP A 348 -10.89 4.61 -0.63
CA ASP A 348 -10.57 3.53 -1.57
C ASP A 348 -11.12 3.89 -2.96
N PRO A 349 -10.41 3.57 -4.05
CA PRO A 349 -10.86 3.85 -5.43
C PRO A 349 -12.27 3.35 -5.75
N VAL A 350 -12.69 2.23 -5.15
CA VAL A 350 -14.02 1.66 -5.39
C VAL A 350 -15.11 2.54 -4.78
N TYR A 351 -14.86 3.08 -3.58
CA TYR A 351 -15.80 4.00 -2.94
C TYR A 351 -15.92 5.30 -3.72
N GLU A 352 -14.79 5.86 -4.18
CA GLU A 352 -14.76 7.07 -5.00
C GLU A 352 -15.59 6.90 -6.29
N TYR A 353 -15.43 5.75 -6.96
CA TYR A 353 -16.21 5.39 -8.15
C TYR A 353 -17.72 5.34 -7.86
N VAL A 354 -18.14 4.65 -6.79
CA VAL A 354 -19.58 4.53 -6.43
C VAL A 354 -20.19 5.87 -6.03
N LEU A 355 -19.42 6.73 -5.36
CA LEU A 355 -19.88 8.07 -4.96
C LEU A 355 -19.91 9.07 -6.11
N GLY A 356 -19.51 8.68 -7.33
CA GLY A 356 -19.46 9.58 -8.48
C GLY A 356 -18.39 10.66 -8.36
N LYS A 357 -17.43 10.51 -7.44
CA LYS A 357 -16.23 11.33 -7.40
C LYS A 357 -15.33 10.83 -8.51
N GLY A 358 -15.54 11.36 -9.72
CA GLY A 358 -14.64 11.12 -10.84
C GLY A 358 -13.23 11.62 -10.52
N SER A 359 -12.29 11.33 -11.44
CA SER A 359 -10.89 11.78 -11.51
C SER A 359 -10.70 13.32 -11.49
N ALA A 360 -11.46 14.06 -10.68
CA ALA A 360 -11.22 15.45 -10.38
C ALA A 360 -9.82 15.50 -9.77
N ALA A 361 -8.92 16.12 -10.52
CA ALA A 361 -7.51 16.28 -10.22
C ALA A 361 -7.33 16.48 -8.71
N LYS A 362 -6.82 15.45 -8.03
CA LYS A 362 -5.95 15.72 -6.90
C LYS A 362 -4.84 16.54 -7.54
N THR A 363 -4.94 17.85 -7.37
CA THR A 363 -3.93 18.81 -7.79
C THR A 363 -2.61 18.18 -7.45
N GLU A 364 -1.67 18.17 -8.39
CA GLU A 364 -0.28 17.82 -8.09
C GLU A 364 0.04 18.52 -6.78
N GLU A 365 0.17 17.75 -5.69
CA GLU A 365 0.85 18.27 -4.52
C GLU A 365 2.22 18.58 -5.10
N SER A 366 2.45 19.88 -5.33
CA SER A 366 3.78 20.37 -5.61
C SER A 366 4.67 19.68 -4.60
N ASP A 367 5.72 19.02 -5.08
CA ASP A 367 6.83 18.67 -4.22
C ASP A 367 7.27 20.01 -3.58
N GLN A 368 6.67 20.38 -2.45
CA GLN A 368 7.21 21.38 -1.57
C GLN A 368 8.44 20.71 -0.98
N GLU A 369 9.49 20.68 -1.79
CA GLU A 369 10.83 20.91 -1.33
C GLU A 369 10.79 22.29 -0.67
N ASP A 370 10.36 22.35 0.59
CA ASP A 370 10.93 23.27 1.56
C ASP A 370 10.34 23.08 2.96
N SER A 371 11.26 22.73 3.86
CA SER A 371 11.30 23.19 5.26
C SER A 371 10.30 22.59 6.24
N ALA A 372 10.42 21.29 6.48
CA ALA A 372 10.91 20.78 7.75
C ALA A 372 10.80 19.26 7.71
N ASP A 373 11.91 18.58 7.45
CA ASP A 373 12.14 17.32 8.13
C ASP A 373 12.10 17.62 9.64
N SER A 374 10.91 17.71 10.23
CA SER A 374 10.71 17.49 11.65
C SER A 374 10.91 15.98 11.89
N ASP A 375 12.03 15.45 11.42
CA ASP A 375 12.40 14.07 11.61
C ASP A 375 12.67 13.96 13.10
N SER A 376 11.68 13.38 13.79
CA SER A 376 11.82 12.95 15.17
C SER A 376 13.15 12.22 15.31
N ARG A 377 13.77 12.28 16.50
CA ARG A 377 15.02 11.55 16.72
C ARG A 377 14.90 10.06 16.34
N TYR A 378 13.72 9.47 16.54
CA TYR A 378 13.39 8.10 16.12
C TYR A 378 13.38 7.94 14.61
N ALA A 379 12.81 8.89 13.86
CA ALA A 379 12.85 8.89 12.40
C ALA A 379 14.28 8.86 11.87
N LYS A 380 15.19 9.67 12.43
CA LYS A 380 16.61 9.68 12.06
C LYS A 380 17.29 8.34 12.34
N LEU A 381 17.08 7.77 13.53
CA LEU A 381 17.63 6.46 13.90
C LEU A 381 17.17 5.35 12.94
N ILE A 382 15.89 5.34 12.57
CA ILE A 382 15.33 4.35 11.64
C ILE A 382 15.92 4.54 10.25
N ASP A 383 15.98 5.78 9.75
CA ASP A 383 16.47 6.05 8.40
C ASP A 383 17.99 5.78 8.30
N GLU A 384 18.77 6.09 9.32
CA GLU A 384 20.18 5.69 9.42
C GLU A 384 20.33 4.17 9.43
N SER A 385 19.52 3.44 10.20
CA SER A 385 19.57 1.97 10.24
C SER A 385 19.24 1.34 8.88
N LEU A 386 18.13 1.75 8.26
CA LEU A 386 17.59 1.11 7.05
C LEU A 386 18.32 1.51 5.77
N PHE A 387 18.85 2.73 5.72
CA PHE A 387 19.48 3.27 4.52
C PHE A 387 21.00 3.45 4.68
N ALA A 388 21.61 3.00 5.76
CA ALA A 388 23.07 2.84 5.82
C ALA A 388 23.52 1.58 5.06
N GLY A 389 24.74 1.61 4.52
CA GLY A 389 25.38 0.47 3.87
C GLY A 389 25.54 0.59 2.37
N GLU A 390 26.05 -0.49 1.76
CA GLU A 390 26.36 -0.53 0.35
C GLU A 390 25.08 -0.54 -0.50
N LYS A 391 24.94 0.49 -1.32
CA LYS A 391 23.81 0.68 -2.22
C LYS A 391 24.21 0.37 -3.65
N ASN A 392 23.32 -0.24 -4.40
CA ASN A 392 23.38 -0.24 -5.86
C ASN A 392 23.22 1.20 -6.37
N PRO A 393 23.93 1.59 -7.45
CA PRO A 393 23.82 2.93 -8.00
C PRO A 393 22.40 3.21 -8.53
N THR A 394 21.70 2.17 -8.99
CA THR A 394 20.35 2.27 -9.55
C THR A 394 19.33 1.47 -8.72
N PRO A 395 18.08 1.96 -8.60
CA PRO A 395 17.01 1.17 -8.00
C PRO A 395 16.63 0.00 -8.92
N PHE A 396 16.12 -1.10 -8.36
CA PHE A 396 15.84 -2.32 -9.13
C PHE A 396 14.78 -2.17 -10.25
N TRP A 397 13.91 -1.15 -10.25
CA TRP A 397 13.03 -0.86 -11.39
C TRP A 397 13.73 -0.07 -12.51
N ASP A 398 14.89 0.52 -12.22
CA ASP A 398 15.75 1.22 -13.17
C ASP A 398 17.01 0.39 -13.42
N LEU A 399 16.81 -0.88 -13.81
CA LEU A 399 17.91 -1.75 -14.22
C LEU A 399 18.56 -1.30 -15.57
N ARG A 400 18.62 0.02 -15.84
CA ARG A 400 19.49 0.74 -16.81
C ARG A 400 20.85 1.08 -16.20
N LYS A 401 21.62 0.03 -15.95
CA LYS A 401 22.88 -0.06 -16.68
C LYS A 401 23.08 -1.47 -17.21
N LYS A 402 22.09 -1.95 -17.99
CA LYS A 402 22.40 -2.92 -19.05
C LYS A 402 23.15 -2.16 -20.15
N GLU A 403 24.45 -1.98 -19.91
CA GLU A 403 25.43 -1.61 -20.92
C GLU A 403 25.55 -2.79 -21.88
N GLY A 404 24.62 -2.91 -22.81
CA GLY A 404 24.54 -4.04 -23.73
C GLY A 404 23.78 -3.67 -24.99
N LYS A 405 24.28 -4.15 -26.14
CA LYS A 405 23.53 -4.08 -27.38
C LYS A 405 22.35 -5.05 -27.28
N GLY A 406 21.17 -4.61 -27.68
CA GLY A 406 20.03 -5.51 -27.83
C GLY A 406 19.41 -5.36 -29.22
N THR A 407 18.70 -6.38 -29.65
CA THR A 407 18.05 -6.38 -30.96
C THR A 407 16.53 -6.53 -30.79
N PHE A 408 15.77 -5.64 -31.41
CA PHE A 408 14.32 -5.77 -31.57
C PHE A 408 14.04 -6.65 -32.79
N PHE A 409 13.33 -7.76 -32.60
CA PHE A 409 12.85 -8.59 -33.70
C PHE A 409 11.34 -8.41 -33.84
N PHE A 410 10.92 -8.04 -35.03
CA PHE A 410 9.51 -7.90 -35.38
C PHE A 410 9.01 -9.18 -36.05
N GLY A 411 7.84 -9.68 -35.66
CA GLY A 411 7.22 -10.84 -36.29
C GLY A 411 6.71 -10.58 -37.71
N SER A 412 6.49 -9.31 -38.06
CA SER A 412 6.11 -8.84 -39.40
C SER A 412 6.55 -7.40 -39.59
N ALA A 413 6.67 -6.93 -40.85
CA ALA A 413 6.92 -5.52 -41.12
C ALA A 413 5.84 -4.62 -40.48
N PRO A 414 6.20 -3.68 -39.59
CA PRO A 414 5.25 -2.72 -39.04
C PRO A 414 4.88 -1.67 -40.10
N ALA A 415 3.59 -1.49 -40.34
CA ALA A 415 3.08 -0.46 -41.25
C ALA A 415 2.81 0.86 -40.51
N PHE A 416 2.41 0.78 -39.24
CA PHE A 416 2.05 1.94 -38.44
C PHE A 416 2.65 1.89 -37.04
N LEU A 417 2.95 3.07 -36.51
CA LEU A 417 3.15 3.31 -35.08
C LEU A 417 1.86 3.90 -34.53
N CYS A 418 1.27 3.25 -33.53
CA CYS A 418 0.00 3.66 -32.97
C CYS A 418 0.13 4.07 -31.52
N LYS A 419 -0.38 5.25 -31.19
CA LYS A 419 -0.62 5.65 -29.82
C LYS A 419 -1.81 4.84 -29.28
N GLN A 420 -1.59 4.09 -28.21
CA GLN A 420 -2.67 3.40 -27.53
C GLN A 420 -3.49 4.44 -26.74
N SER A 421 -4.59 4.93 -27.32
CA SER A 421 -5.56 5.72 -26.56
C SER A 421 -6.31 4.78 -25.61
N ARG A 422 -6.04 4.85 -24.30
CA ARG A 422 -6.69 4.02 -23.25
C ARG A 422 -8.12 4.53 -22.94
N SER A 423 -8.92 4.66 -24.00
CA SER A 423 -10.24 5.27 -23.99
C SER A 423 -11.27 4.38 -23.29
N VAL A 424 -12.11 5.04 -22.48
CA VAL A 424 -13.21 4.46 -21.68
C VAL A 424 -14.22 3.65 -22.53
N LEU A 425 -14.29 3.91 -23.83
CA LEU A 425 -15.37 3.41 -24.70
C LEU A 425 -15.07 2.10 -25.46
N PHE A 426 -13.83 1.60 -25.47
CA PHE A 426 -13.44 0.51 -26.38
C PHE A 426 -12.93 -0.74 -25.66
N LYS A 427 -13.36 -1.92 -26.16
CA LYS A 427 -12.92 -3.24 -25.71
C LYS A 427 -11.40 -3.40 -25.88
N ARG A 428 -10.79 -4.22 -25.00
CA ARG A 428 -9.35 -4.57 -25.03
C ARG A 428 -8.84 -4.83 -26.46
N GLY A 429 -7.74 -4.17 -26.82
CA GLY A 429 -6.87 -4.58 -27.93
C GLY A 429 -7.22 -4.07 -29.33
N LEU A 430 -8.26 -3.25 -29.51
CA LEU A 430 -8.55 -2.66 -30.82
C LEU A 430 -7.71 -1.39 -31.03
N ILE A 431 -6.79 -1.46 -31.99
CA ILE A 431 -5.99 -0.32 -32.43
C ILE A 431 -6.89 0.59 -33.26
N GLN A 432 -6.89 1.87 -32.90
CA GLN A 432 -7.68 2.89 -33.57
C GLN A 432 -6.85 3.58 -34.65
N PRO A 433 -7.26 3.52 -35.94
CA PRO A 433 -6.51 4.13 -37.04
C PRO A 433 -6.21 5.62 -36.85
N GLN A 434 -7.11 6.37 -36.22
CA GLN A 434 -6.94 7.80 -35.94
C GLN A 434 -5.79 8.11 -34.97
N ASN A 435 -5.32 7.12 -34.20
CA ASN A 435 -4.19 7.28 -33.28
C ASN A 435 -2.90 6.70 -33.86
N CYS A 436 -2.88 6.39 -35.15
CA CYS A 436 -1.75 5.78 -35.83
C CYS A 436 -1.13 6.75 -36.82
N VAL A 437 0.19 6.66 -36.96
CA VAL A 437 0.96 7.31 -38.03
C VAL A 437 1.73 6.24 -38.80
N PRO A 438 2.04 6.47 -40.09
CA PRO A 438 2.94 5.59 -40.84
C PRO A 438 4.21 5.35 -40.04
N PHE A 439 4.68 4.10 -40.01
CA PHE A 439 5.85 3.73 -39.23
C PHE A 439 7.07 4.56 -39.68
N PRO A 440 7.63 5.43 -38.81
CA PRO A 440 8.64 6.41 -39.21
C PRO A 440 10.06 5.81 -39.29
N GLY A 441 10.21 4.51 -39.03
CA GLY A 441 11.49 3.86 -38.80
C GLY A 441 11.78 3.64 -37.31
N PHE A 442 12.77 2.79 -37.03
CA PHE A 442 13.16 2.44 -35.67
C PHE A 442 14.33 3.31 -35.18
N SER A 443 14.02 4.54 -34.78
CA SER A 443 14.99 5.43 -34.11
C SER A 443 14.28 6.32 -33.09
N SER A 444 15.00 6.79 -32.06
CA SER A 444 14.41 7.70 -31.07
C SER A 444 13.96 9.00 -31.71
N GLU A 445 14.75 9.56 -32.63
CA GLU A 445 14.49 10.85 -33.29
C GLU A 445 13.27 10.74 -34.20
N SER A 446 13.23 9.72 -35.07
CA SER A 446 12.11 9.48 -35.98
C SER A 446 10.78 9.22 -35.25
N ILE A 447 10.80 8.54 -34.10
CA ILE A 447 9.60 8.31 -33.30
C ILE A 447 9.14 9.63 -32.67
N LEU A 448 10.03 10.39 -32.04
CA LEU A 448 9.70 11.64 -31.34
C LEU A 448 9.21 12.75 -32.29
N GLU A 449 9.63 12.74 -33.55
CA GLU A 449 9.19 13.70 -34.59
C GLU A 449 7.77 13.44 -35.11
N THR A 450 7.15 12.30 -34.74
CA THR A 450 5.79 12.00 -35.19
C THR A 450 4.75 12.95 -34.59
N SER A 451 3.64 13.15 -35.32
CA SER A 451 2.50 13.97 -34.86
C SER A 451 1.77 13.38 -33.63
N LEU A 452 2.15 12.18 -33.16
CA LEU A 452 1.58 11.54 -31.98
C LEU A 452 1.90 12.27 -30.66
N PHE A 453 2.87 13.19 -30.67
CA PHE A 453 3.37 13.89 -29.48
C PHE A 453 2.61 15.18 -29.13
N GLY A 454 1.57 15.54 -29.90
CA GLY A 454 0.84 16.82 -29.80
C GLY A 454 -0.09 17.03 -28.61
N THR A 455 -0.07 16.18 -27.58
CA THR A 455 -0.91 16.32 -26.35
C THR A 455 -0.06 16.44 -25.10
N ASP A 456 -0.49 17.26 -24.12
CA ASP A 456 0.09 17.43 -22.77
C ASP A 456 -0.06 16.18 -21.87
N GLN A 457 0.29 15.01 -22.39
CA GLN A 457 0.38 13.78 -21.61
C GLN A 457 1.83 13.51 -21.22
N ASP A 458 2.05 13.29 -19.92
CA ASP A 458 3.33 12.93 -19.32
C ASP A 458 3.87 11.57 -19.81
N GLU A 459 2.98 10.61 -20.03
CA GLU A 459 3.30 9.27 -20.55
C GLU A 459 2.58 9.01 -21.87
N LEU A 460 3.31 8.50 -22.85
CA LEU A 460 2.79 8.07 -24.16
C LEU A 460 3.07 6.58 -24.34
N ILE A 461 2.05 5.82 -24.73
CA ILE A 461 2.14 4.37 -24.92
C ILE A 461 1.98 4.07 -26.40
N PHE A 462 2.95 3.36 -26.96
CA PHE A 462 3.03 3.04 -28.38
C PHE A 462 2.95 1.54 -28.61
N ILE A 463 2.27 1.16 -29.68
CA ILE A 463 2.14 -0.20 -30.19
C ILE A 463 2.48 -0.18 -31.67
N PHE A 464 3.23 -1.18 -32.13
CA PHE A 464 3.50 -1.40 -33.55
C PHE A 464 2.36 -2.19 -34.18
N SER A 465 1.85 -1.75 -35.33
CA SER A 465 0.77 -2.46 -36.03
C SER A 465 1.08 -2.71 -37.50
N ASN A 466 0.47 -3.76 -38.05
CA ASN A 466 0.49 -4.04 -39.48
C ASN A 466 -0.56 -3.19 -40.23
N ALA A 467 -0.65 -3.37 -41.55
CA ALA A 467 -1.57 -2.61 -42.41
C ALA A 467 -3.05 -2.82 -42.06
N SER A 468 -3.39 -3.95 -41.44
CA SER A 468 -4.74 -4.28 -40.97
C SER A 468 -5.01 -3.78 -39.54
N TYR A 469 -4.13 -2.94 -38.97
CA TYR A 469 -4.22 -2.43 -37.59
C TYR A 469 -4.24 -3.54 -36.52
N ASN A 470 -3.61 -4.68 -36.80
CA ASN A 470 -3.33 -5.70 -35.79
C ASN A 470 -1.97 -5.46 -35.17
N GLN A 471 -1.85 -5.70 -33.86
CA GLN A 471 -0.58 -5.57 -33.14
C GLN A 471 0.47 -6.53 -33.70
N VAL A 472 1.65 -6.01 -34.00
CA VAL A 472 2.81 -6.80 -34.40
C VAL A 472 3.46 -7.39 -33.15
N SER A 473 3.76 -8.68 -33.16
CA SER A 473 4.55 -9.29 -32.10
C SER A 473 5.98 -8.80 -32.18
N THR A 474 6.50 -8.24 -31.10
CA THR A 474 7.87 -7.76 -31.02
C THR A 474 8.57 -8.44 -29.86
N ARG A 475 9.76 -8.99 -30.09
CA ARG A 475 10.62 -9.53 -29.03
C ARG A 475 11.91 -8.74 -28.98
N ILE A 476 12.41 -8.49 -27.77
CA ILE A 476 13.72 -7.92 -27.53
C ILE A 476 14.63 -9.05 -27.08
N VAL A 477 15.81 -9.16 -27.68
CA VAL A 477 16.87 -10.07 -27.20
C VAL A 477 18.03 -9.23 -26.71
N TRP A 478 18.44 -9.46 -25.47
CA TRP A 478 19.65 -8.88 -24.89
C TRP A 478 20.73 -9.94 -24.79
N GLU A 479 21.95 -9.57 -25.17
CA GLU A 479 23.14 -10.34 -24.83
C GLU A 479 23.84 -9.67 -23.65
N GLN A 480 23.96 -10.40 -22.54
CA GLN A 480 24.73 -9.95 -21.38
C GLN A 480 25.48 -11.14 -20.79
N ASP A 481 26.81 -10.99 -20.63
CA ASP A 481 27.69 -12.00 -20.01
C ASP A 481 27.54 -13.41 -20.61
N GLY A 482 27.35 -13.51 -21.93
CA GLY A 482 27.18 -14.77 -22.65
C GLY A 482 25.81 -15.45 -22.47
N LYS A 483 24.85 -14.80 -21.80
CA LYS A 483 23.46 -15.26 -21.70
C LYS A 483 22.54 -14.38 -22.53
N GLN A 484 21.74 -15.02 -23.39
CA GLN A 484 20.68 -14.37 -24.14
C GLN A 484 19.40 -14.35 -23.30
N GLU A 485 18.89 -13.15 -23.00
CA GLU A 485 17.61 -12.96 -22.34
C GLU A 485 16.60 -12.44 -23.38
N THR A 486 15.51 -13.18 -23.60
CA THR A 486 14.43 -12.73 -24.49
C THR A 486 13.30 -12.09 -23.68
N PHE A 487 12.67 -11.10 -24.27
CA PHE A 487 11.56 -10.38 -23.69
C PHE A 487 10.50 -10.10 -24.73
N GLN A 488 9.28 -10.53 -24.45
CA GLN A 488 8.14 -10.29 -25.31
C GLN A 488 7.60 -8.88 -25.02
N LEU A 489 7.76 -7.97 -25.98
CA LEU A 489 7.30 -6.60 -25.87
C LEU A 489 5.78 -6.55 -26.03
N SER A 490 5.10 -5.90 -25.09
CA SER A 490 3.68 -5.56 -25.15
C SER A 490 3.47 -4.14 -25.64
N SER A 491 4.26 -3.18 -25.16
CA SER A 491 4.20 -1.79 -25.59
C SER A 491 5.53 -1.07 -25.38
N LEU A 492 5.73 0.02 -26.12
CA LEU A 492 6.83 0.96 -25.92
C LEU A 492 6.27 2.21 -25.23
N VAL A 493 6.78 2.56 -24.05
CA VAL A 493 6.30 3.72 -23.27
C VAL A 493 7.36 4.82 -23.27
N PHE A 494 6.96 6.03 -23.60
CA PHE A 494 7.80 7.23 -23.48
C PHE A 494 7.32 8.08 -22.31
N ARG A 495 8.25 8.49 -21.44
CA ARG A 495 7.98 9.44 -20.35
C ARG A 495 8.63 10.78 -20.66
N LYS A 496 7.83 11.84 -20.78
CA LYS A 496 8.31 13.19 -21.08
C LYS A 496 9.23 13.74 -19.99
N SER A 497 8.83 13.60 -18.72
CA SER A 497 9.58 14.09 -17.55
C SER A 497 10.99 13.50 -17.40
N LEU A 498 11.19 12.28 -17.90
CA LEU A 498 12.49 11.60 -17.87
C LEU A 498 13.21 11.64 -19.22
N HIS A 499 12.55 12.17 -20.25
CA HIS A 499 12.97 12.11 -21.65
C HIS A 499 13.52 10.74 -22.05
N ARG A 500 12.78 9.68 -21.71
CA ARG A 500 13.27 8.30 -21.87
C ARG A 500 12.19 7.30 -22.21
N PHE A 501 12.64 6.27 -22.95
CA PHE A 501 11.83 5.14 -23.34
C PHE A 501 11.90 4.00 -22.32
N PHE A 502 10.85 3.19 -22.31
CA PHE A 502 10.68 2.03 -21.46
C PHE A 502 10.01 0.94 -22.29
N ALA A 503 10.57 -0.27 -22.30
CA ALA A 503 9.91 -1.42 -22.88
C ALA A 503 9.06 -2.12 -21.82
N GLU A 504 7.77 -2.29 -22.12
CA GLU A 504 6.77 -2.92 -21.27
C GLU A 504 6.40 -4.28 -21.85
N GLY A 505 6.36 -5.34 -21.03
CA GLY A 505 6.15 -6.70 -21.54
C GLY A 505 6.46 -7.80 -20.54
N THR A 506 6.72 -9.01 -21.06
CA THR A 506 6.96 -10.21 -20.25
C THR A 506 8.31 -10.86 -20.57
N SER A 507 9.10 -11.17 -19.54
CA SER A 507 10.35 -11.93 -19.68
C SER A 507 10.09 -13.43 -19.94
N GLN A 508 11.13 -14.17 -20.33
CA GLN A 508 11.05 -15.63 -20.59
C GLN A 508 10.47 -16.44 -19.42
N ASP A 509 10.69 -16.00 -18.18
CA ASP A 509 10.14 -16.59 -16.95
C ASP A 509 8.64 -16.28 -16.74
N GLY A 510 7.99 -15.62 -17.70
CA GLY A 510 6.58 -15.22 -17.63
C GLY A 510 6.31 -14.03 -16.72
N LYS A 511 7.35 -13.40 -16.13
CA LYS A 511 7.17 -12.24 -15.27
C LYS A 511 6.96 -10.98 -16.08
N TYR A 512 6.04 -10.13 -15.61
CA TYR A 512 5.83 -8.81 -16.18
C TYR A 512 6.98 -7.88 -15.79
N ARG A 513 7.58 -7.19 -16.77
CA ARG A 513 8.67 -6.24 -16.54
C ARG A 513 8.41 -4.92 -17.24
N PHE A 514 8.91 -3.85 -16.63
CA PHE A 514 8.97 -2.53 -17.21
C PHE A 514 10.46 -2.18 -17.42
N TYR A 515 11.05 -2.91 -18.37
CA TYR A 515 12.44 -2.87 -18.78
C TYR A 515 12.64 -1.75 -19.83
N SER A 516 12.93 -0.52 -19.43
CA SER A 516 14.35 -0.28 -19.15
C SER A 516 15.29 0.32 -20.25
N ILE A 517 14.94 1.19 -21.23
CA ILE A 517 15.77 1.32 -22.47
C ILE A 517 16.24 2.71 -22.97
N ASP A 518 17.39 2.70 -23.64
CA ASP A 518 17.89 3.75 -24.54
C ASP A 518 17.84 3.22 -25.97
N LEU A 519 16.95 3.74 -26.82
CA LEU A 519 16.77 3.22 -28.19
C LEU A 519 18.04 3.33 -29.05
N LYS A 520 18.97 4.25 -28.73
CA LYS A 520 20.22 4.42 -29.51
C LYS A 520 21.16 3.23 -29.38
N SER A 521 21.05 2.44 -28.30
CA SER A 521 21.88 1.26 -28.08
C SER A 521 21.29 -0.04 -28.66
N PHE A 522 20.17 0.04 -29.38
CA PHE A 522 19.46 -1.11 -29.94
C PHE A 522 19.45 -1.10 -31.46
N SER A 523 19.60 -2.28 -32.06
CA SER A 523 19.29 -2.52 -33.46
C SER A 523 17.85 -3.06 -33.61
N ALA A 524 17.30 -2.97 -34.81
CA ALA A 524 16.03 -3.58 -35.16
C ALA A 524 16.19 -4.47 -36.41
N GLU A 525 15.69 -5.70 -36.30
CA GLU A 525 15.48 -6.62 -37.41
C GLU A 525 14.01 -6.61 -37.79
N ILE A 526 13.73 -5.96 -38.90
CA ILE A 526 12.39 -5.82 -39.48
C ILE A 526 12.32 -6.75 -40.69
N PRO A 527 11.37 -7.70 -40.73
CA PRO A 527 11.16 -8.54 -41.92
C PRO A 527 10.87 -7.67 -43.14
N GLU A 528 11.33 -8.08 -44.32
CA GLU A 528 10.93 -7.43 -45.56
C GLU A 528 9.40 -7.53 -45.75
N PRO A 529 8.75 -6.48 -46.27
CA PRO A 529 7.29 -6.37 -46.37
C PRO A 529 6.62 -7.37 -47.30
#